data_AF-A0A2M8BPV1-F1
#
_entry.id   AF-A0A2M8BPV1-F1
#
_cell.length_a   1.000
_cell.length_b   1.000
_cell.length_c   1.000
_cell.angle_alpha   90.00
_cell.angle_beta   90.00
_cell.angle_gamma   90.00
#
_symmetry.space_group_name_H-M   'P 1'
#
loop_
_entity.id
_entity.type
_entity.pdbx_description
1 polymer ?
#
loop_
_entity_poly.entity_id
_entity_poly.type
_entity_poly.pdbx_seq_one_letter_code
_entity_poly.pdbx_strand_id
1 'polypeptide(L)'
;GSADYCDNGTTTSCPSGNGLYCGSTLGLNSKTLYDCQNGNTSVVEVCGVSCVVAAAGQADYCNNGSTSCPSGNGLYCGASLGLNAKTLYNCQNGTNTVAQNCPNSCVIAAAGYPDYCI
;
A
#
# COMPACT_ATOMS: atom_id res chain seq x y z
N GLY A 1 3.04 39.46 -30.63
CA GLY A 1 2.65 39.09 -29.26
C GLY A 1 2.34 37.61 -29.28
N SER A 2 3.19 36.81 -28.67
CA SER A 2 3.02 35.36 -28.55
C SER A 2 1.80 35.08 -27.67
N ALA A 3 0.91 34.21 -28.14
CA ALA A 3 -0.29 33.81 -27.44
C ALA A 3 0.08 33.15 -26.11
N ASP A 4 -0.58 33.62 -25.05
CA ASP A 4 -0.62 33.02 -23.72
C ASP A 4 -1.27 31.64 -23.88
N TYR A 5 -0.44 30.62 -24.04
CA TYR A 5 -0.86 29.24 -23.95
C TYR A 5 -1.00 28.97 -22.45
N CYS A 6 -2.21 28.71 -21.98
CA CYS A 6 -2.42 28.13 -20.66
C CYS A 6 -1.72 26.77 -20.65
N ASP A 7 -0.44 26.76 -20.28
CA ASP A 7 0.30 25.55 -19.99
C ASP A 7 -0.29 24.97 -18.71
N ASN A 8 -1.30 24.13 -18.89
CA ASN A 8 -1.77 23.22 -17.87
C ASN A 8 -0.81 22.01 -17.75
N GLY A 9 0.45 22.18 -18.14
CA GLY A 9 1.55 21.25 -17.98
C GLY A 9 2.25 21.51 -16.66
N THR A 10 1.69 21.01 -15.57
CA THR A 10 2.55 20.54 -14.49
C THR A 10 3.39 19.42 -15.11
N THR A 11 4.57 19.77 -15.60
CA THR A 11 5.64 18.80 -15.79
C THR A 11 5.93 18.25 -14.40
N THR A 12 5.18 17.24 -13.97
CA THR A 12 5.57 16.37 -12.85
C THR A 12 6.79 15.60 -13.33
N SER A 13 7.93 16.30 -13.42
CA SER A 13 9.22 15.68 -13.67
C SER A 13 9.40 14.62 -12.60
N CYS A 14 9.62 13.38 -13.02
CA CYS A 14 9.87 12.29 -12.10
C CYS A 14 11.04 12.68 -11.18
N PRO A 15 10.86 12.73 -9.84
CA PRO A 15 11.77 13.43 -8.93
C PRO A 15 13.26 13.04 -9.08
N SER A 16 13.53 11.79 -9.43
CA SER A 16 14.89 11.24 -9.60
C SER A 16 15.08 10.59 -10.97
N GLY A 17 14.31 11.00 -11.99
CA GLY A 17 14.26 10.35 -13.30
C GLY A 17 13.23 9.22 -13.38
N ASN A 18 13.26 8.43 -14.45
CA ASN A 18 12.24 7.41 -14.69
C ASN A 18 12.27 6.31 -13.62
N GLY A 19 11.09 5.84 -13.19
CA GLY A 19 10.99 4.78 -12.18
C GLY A 19 9.64 4.71 -11.47
N LEU A 20 9.59 3.86 -10.45
CA LEU A 20 8.40 3.70 -9.61
C LEU A 20 8.43 4.69 -8.45
N TYR A 21 7.29 5.34 -8.25
CA TYR A 21 7.10 6.38 -7.23
C TYR A 21 5.77 6.20 -6.51
N CYS A 22 5.79 6.37 -5.20
CA CYS A 22 4.58 6.53 -4.43
C CYS A 22 3.89 7.84 -4.79
N GLY A 23 2.55 7.84 -4.88
CA GLY A 23 1.84 9.06 -5.24
C GLY A 23 2.12 10.23 -4.31
N SER A 24 2.49 9.99 -3.05
CA SER A 24 2.90 11.06 -2.12
C SER A 24 4.10 11.87 -2.60
N THR A 25 5.05 11.27 -3.34
CA THR A 25 6.21 11.98 -3.89
C THR A 25 5.87 12.74 -5.18
N LEU A 26 4.77 12.36 -5.83
CA LEU A 26 4.27 12.97 -7.07
C LEU A 26 3.10 13.96 -6.86
N GLY A 27 2.64 14.16 -5.62
CA GLY A 27 1.43 14.94 -5.32
C GLY A 27 0.13 14.24 -5.74
N LEU A 28 0.16 12.92 -5.92
CA LEU A 28 -0.95 12.05 -6.28
C LEU A 28 -1.42 11.24 -5.04
N ASN A 29 -2.22 10.19 -5.26
CA ASN A 29 -2.72 9.34 -4.17
C ASN A 29 -1.57 8.63 -3.45
N SER A 30 -1.37 8.94 -2.17
CA SER A 30 -0.26 8.42 -1.35
C SER A 30 -0.28 6.90 -1.13
N LYS A 31 -1.41 6.23 -1.36
CA LYS A 31 -1.56 4.77 -1.25
C LYS A 31 -1.38 4.05 -2.59
N THR A 32 -1.02 4.76 -3.65
CA THR A 32 -0.90 4.21 -5.00
C THR A 32 0.55 4.30 -5.47
N LEU A 33 1.03 3.21 -6.08
CA LEU A 33 2.31 3.14 -6.76
C LEU A 33 2.11 3.53 -8.22
N TYR A 34 2.95 4.43 -8.70
CA TYR A 34 2.92 4.95 -10.06
C TYR A 34 4.24 4.65 -10.77
N ASP A 35 4.16 4.35 -12.06
CA ASP A 35 5.30 4.37 -12.96
C ASP A 35 5.38 5.75 -13.60
N CYS A 36 6.49 6.45 -13.38
CA CYS A 36 6.76 7.75 -13.93
C CYS A 36 7.81 7.64 -15.04
N GLN A 37 7.42 8.01 -16.26
CA GLN A 37 8.24 7.92 -17.46
C GLN A 37 8.20 9.25 -18.21
N ASN A 38 9.35 9.92 -18.34
CA ASN A 38 9.50 11.19 -19.06
C ASN A 38 8.49 12.26 -18.60
N GLY A 39 8.18 12.29 -17.29
CA GLY A 39 7.24 13.21 -16.67
C GLY A 39 5.75 12.80 -16.73
N ASN A 40 5.44 11.66 -17.36
CA ASN A 40 4.10 11.09 -17.38
C ASN A 40 3.96 9.98 -16.33
N THR A 41 2.90 10.02 -15.54
CA THR A 41 2.64 9.05 -14.47
C THR A 41 1.50 8.11 -14.87
N SER A 42 1.68 6.80 -14.66
CA SER A 42 0.64 5.78 -14.83
C SER A 42 0.49 4.96 -13.56
N VAL A 43 -0.73 4.51 -13.24
CA VAL A 43 -0.98 3.68 -12.05
C VAL A 43 -0.44 2.28 -12.29
N VAL A 44 0.42 1.80 -11.39
CA VAL A 44 0.92 0.42 -11.40
C VAL A 44 0.03 -0.45 -10.52
N GLU A 45 -0.17 -0.05 -9.26
CA GLU A 45 -1.04 -0.75 -8.32
C GLU A 45 -1.50 0.17 -7.18
N VAL A 46 -2.63 -0.15 -6.56
CA VAL A 46 -3.06 0.46 -5.30
C VAL A 46 -2.60 -0.45 -4.16
N CYS A 47 -1.73 0.06 -3.29
CA CYS A 47 -1.14 -0.74 -2.22
C CYS A 47 -2.20 -1.17 -1.19
N GLY A 48 -2.09 -2.38 -0.68
CA GLY A 48 -2.99 -2.91 0.37
C GLY A 48 -2.87 -2.12 1.68
N VAL A 49 -1.64 -1.80 2.09
CA VAL A 49 -1.34 -1.08 3.34
C VAL A 49 -0.97 0.36 3.04
N SER A 50 0.19 0.54 2.41
CA SER A 50 0.79 1.84 2.14
C SER A 50 1.75 1.72 0.97
N CYS A 51 1.94 2.82 0.25
CA CYS A 51 3.09 2.92 -0.63
C CYS A 51 4.32 3.32 0.20
N VAL A 52 5.43 2.61 0.03
CA VAL A 52 6.68 2.84 0.76
C VAL A 52 7.66 3.58 -0.14
N VAL A 53 8.05 4.78 0.30
CA VAL A 53 9.12 5.53 -0.34
C VAL A 53 10.46 4.89 0.04
N ALA A 54 11.18 4.38 -0.95
CA ALA A 54 12.43 3.68 -0.73
C ALA A 54 13.60 4.66 -0.49
N ALA A 55 14.78 4.14 -0.14
CA ALA A 55 15.98 4.95 -0.05
C ALA A 55 16.35 5.55 -1.42
N ALA A 56 17.08 6.67 -1.42
CA ALA A 56 17.51 7.32 -2.66
C ALA A 56 18.26 6.34 -3.58
N GLY A 57 17.83 6.27 -4.85
CA GLY A 57 18.37 5.32 -5.83
C GLY A 57 17.66 3.96 -5.88
N GLN A 58 16.63 3.74 -5.06
CA GLN A 58 15.75 2.57 -5.14
C GLN A 58 14.35 2.98 -5.57
N ALA A 59 13.67 2.07 -6.27
CA ALA A 59 12.28 2.21 -6.67
C ALA A 59 11.35 2.12 -5.46
N ASP A 60 10.35 2.99 -5.41
CA ASP A 60 9.26 2.89 -4.43
C ASP A 60 8.46 1.59 -4.68
N TYR A 61 7.78 1.10 -3.65
CA TYR A 61 7.06 -0.17 -3.72
C TYR A 61 5.83 -0.20 -2.83
N CYS A 62 4.90 -1.11 -3.12
CA CYS A 62 3.76 -1.34 -2.26
C CYS A 62 4.09 -2.24 -1.07
N ASN A 63 3.75 -1.77 0.13
CA ASN A 63 3.51 -2.65 1.26
C ASN A 63 2.08 -3.18 1.16
N ASN A 64 1.96 -4.45 0.82
CA ASN A 64 0.69 -5.17 0.72
C ASN A 64 0.39 -6.02 1.98
N GLY A 65 1.21 -5.89 3.02
CA GLY A 65 1.20 -6.78 4.19
C GLY A 65 1.94 -8.09 3.93
N SER A 66 1.87 -8.99 4.91
CA SER A 66 2.48 -10.32 4.82
C SER A 66 1.75 -11.17 3.79
N THR A 67 2.46 -11.68 2.78
CA THR A 67 1.94 -12.66 1.80
C THR A 67 1.97 -14.10 2.32
N SER A 68 2.37 -14.31 3.57
CA SER A 68 2.35 -15.61 4.23
C SER A 68 1.47 -15.56 5.48
N CYS A 69 0.72 -16.65 5.71
CA CYS A 69 -0.06 -16.79 6.92
C CYS A 69 0.87 -17.16 8.08
N PRO A 70 0.98 -16.34 9.14
CA PRO A 70 2.03 -16.48 10.17
C PRO A 70 2.12 -17.87 10.81
N SER A 71 1.00 -18.58 10.94
CA SER A 71 0.94 -19.92 11.54
C SER A 71 0.06 -20.88 10.72
N GLY A 72 0.04 -20.70 9.39
CA GLY A 72 -0.85 -21.45 8.49
C GLY A 72 -2.22 -20.79 8.32
N ASN A 73 -3.16 -21.45 7.65
CA ASN A 73 -4.46 -20.86 7.33
C ASN A 73 -5.25 -20.54 8.62
N GLY A 74 -5.85 -19.35 8.71
CA GLY A 74 -6.55 -18.93 9.93
C GLY A 74 -6.94 -17.45 9.96
N LEU A 75 -7.52 -17.05 11.10
CA LEU A 75 -7.88 -15.67 11.37
C LEU A 75 -6.74 -14.95 12.09
N TYR A 76 -6.39 -13.78 11.58
CA TYR A 76 -5.27 -12.97 12.06
C TYR A 76 -5.69 -11.50 12.15
N CYS A 77 -5.30 -10.84 13.23
CA CYS A 77 -5.39 -9.41 13.34
C CYS A 77 -4.47 -8.75 12.34
N GLY A 78 -4.93 -7.67 11.68
CA GLY A 78 -4.13 -7.02 10.66
C GLY A 78 -2.76 -6.57 11.15
N ALA A 79 -2.61 -6.26 12.44
CA ALA A 79 -1.31 -5.93 13.04
C ALA A 79 -0.24 -7.03 12.82
N SER A 80 -0.60 -8.31 12.95
CA SER A 80 0.33 -9.43 12.73
C SER A 80 0.64 -9.66 11.24
N LEU A 81 -0.20 -9.12 10.35
CA LEU A 81 -0.04 -9.17 8.90
C LEU A 81 0.54 -7.88 8.32
N GLY A 82 0.87 -6.88 9.13
CA GLY A 82 1.25 -5.55 8.65
C GLY A 82 0.12 -4.78 7.96
N LEU A 83 -1.13 -5.22 8.13
CA LEU A 83 -2.37 -4.61 7.65
C LEU A 83 -3.03 -3.73 8.73
N ASN A 84 -4.29 -3.34 8.54
CA ASN A 84 -5.02 -2.53 9.51
C ASN A 84 -5.19 -3.27 10.85
N ALA A 85 -4.59 -2.76 11.93
CA ALA A 85 -4.62 -3.36 13.27
C ALA A 85 -6.03 -3.52 13.87
N LYS A 86 -7.04 -2.78 13.38
CA LYS A 86 -8.45 -2.89 13.82
C LYS A 86 -9.30 -3.78 12.92
N THR A 87 -8.69 -4.53 12.02
CA THR A 87 -9.41 -5.43 11.10
C THR A 87 -8.91 -6.85 11.31
N LEU A 88 -9.85 -7.79 11.40
CA LEU A 88 -9.57 -9.22 11.40
C LEU A 88 -9.55 -9.70 9.95
N TYR A 89 -8.52 -10.44 9.59
CA TYR A 89 -8.31 -10.98 8.27
C TYR A 89 -8.35 -12.50 8.31
N ASN A 90 -8.92 -13.11 7.27
CA ASN A 90 -8.78 -14.53 6.98
C ASN A 90 -7.60 -14.71 6.02
N CYS A 91 -6.54 -15.33 6.50
CA CYS A 91 -5.39 -15.70 5.68
C CYS A 91 -5.55 -17.13 5.17
N GLN A 92 -5.57 -17.30 3.84
CA GLN A 92 -5.64 -18.60 3.18
C GLN A 92 -4.57 -18.69 2.11
N ASN A 93 -3.69 -19.68 2.22
CA ASN A 93 -2.60 -19.95 1.26
C ASN A 93 -1.76 -18.69 0.95
N GLY A 94 -1.52 -17.86 1.98
CA GLY A 94 -0.77 -16.60 1.85
C GLY A 94 -1.58 -15.39 1.38
N THR A 95 -2.86 -15.55 1.09
CA THR A 95 -3.74 -14.45 0.70
C THR A 95 -4.57 -13.98 1.89
N ASN A 96 -4.48 -12.69 2.24
CA ASN A 96 -5.28 -12.09 3.29
C ASN A 96 -6.55 -11.45 2.72
N THR A 97 -7.69 -11.83 3.26
CA THR A 97 -9.00 -11.22 2.95
C THR A 97 -9.61 -10.64 4.22
N VAL A 98 -10.33 -9.53 4.13
CA VAL A 98 -11.01 -8.96 5.29
C VAL A 98 -12.10 -9.93 5.74
N ALA A 99 -12.00 -10.43 6.97
CA ALA A 99 -13.04 -11.24 7.60
C ALA A 99 -14.07 -10.33 8.31
N GLN A 100 -13.59 -9.35 9.08
CA GLN A 100 -14.44 -8.35 9.74
C GLN A 100 -13.63 -7.14 10.21
N ASN A 101 -14.29 -5.97 10.32
CA ASN A 101 -13.74 -4.81 11.03
C ASN A 101 -14.09 -4.93 12.52
N CYS A 102 -13.11 -4.80 13.40
CA CYS A 102 -13.32 -4.88 14.84
C CYS A 102 -13.85 -3.55 15.39
N PRO A 103 -14.98 -3.54 16.13
CA PRO A 103 -15.57 -2.31 16.65
C PRO A 103 -14.62 -1.56 17.58
N ASN A 104 -13.96 -2.28 18.51
CA ASN A 104 -13.03 -1.67 19.45
C ASN A 104 -11.59 -1.99 19.07
N SER A 105 -11.25 -3.27 19.07
CA SER A 105 -9.89 -3.76 18.80
C SER A 105 -9.90 -5.17 18.24
N CYS A 106 -8.86 -5.49 17.48
CA CYS A 106 -8.51 -6.87 17.19
C CYS A 106 -7.58 -7.40 18.29
N VAL A 107 -7.83 -8.60 18.80
CA VAL A 107 -7.05 -9.27 19.83
C VAL A 107 -6.28 -10.43 19.23
N ILE A 108 -4.96 -10.41 19.39
CA ILE A 108 -4.07 -11.51 19.02
C ILE A 108 -4.22 -12.61 20.07
N ALA A 109 -4.69 -13.78 19.66
CA ALA A 109 -4.89 -14.91 20.55
C ALA A 109 -3.57 -15.65 20.83
N ALA A 110 -3.59 -16.60 21.77
CA ALA A 110 -2.45 -17.48 21.99
C ALA A 110 -2.19 -18.37 20.75
N ALA A 111 -0.93 -18.79 20.55
CA ALA A 111 -0.56 -19.64 19.44
C ALA A 111 -1.44 -20.89 19.35
N GLY A 112 -1.96 -21.18 18.15
CA GLY A 112 -2.90 -22.28 17.89
C GLY A 112 -4.38 -21.88 18.00
N TYR A 113 -4.70 -20.66 18.43
CA TYR A 113 -6.06 -20.12 18.42
C TYR A 113 -6.21 -18.99 17.40
N PRO A 114 -7.38 -18.85 16.75
CA PRO A 114 -7.65 -17.74 15.85
C PRO A 114 -7.75 -16.41 16.60
N ASP A 115 -7.24 -15.35 15.98
CA ASP A 115 -7.44 -13.98 16.45
C ASP A 115 -8.93 -13.59 16.37
N TYR A 116 -9.35 -12.61 17.16
CA TYR A 116 -10.76 -12.24 17.26
C TYR A 116 -10.98 -10.76 17.55
N CYS A 117 -12.19 -10.27 17.25
CA CYS A 117 -12.60 -8.91 17.57
C CYS A 117 -13.26 -8.81 18.94
N ILE A 118 -13.08 -7.67 19.61
CA ILE A 118 -13.82 -7.23 20.79
C ILE A 118 -14.43 -5.83 20.56
#